data_AF-A0A8T5T1A5-F1
#
_entry.id   AF-A0A8T5T1A5-F1
#
_cell.length_a   1.000
_cell.length_b   1.000
_cell.length_c   1.000
_cell.angle_alpha   90.00
_cell.angle_beta   90.00
_cell.angle_gamma   90.00
#
_symmetry.space_group_name_H-M   'P 1'
#
loop_
_entity.id
_entity.type
_entity.pdbx_description
1 polymer ?
#
loop_
_entity_poly.entity_id
_entity_poly.type
_entity_poly.pdbx_seq_one_letter_code
_entity_poly.pdbx_strand_id
1 'polypeptide(L)'
;MLVVASIPIHIASIVSDSEEIVEYWKDKDFRKKIIIEKLFYTTYQIAQIFLISLVVFSLYHLTGLVNYWDTSELFPNIISSKFQPTAIEALLLVSVWILSAISIWTASLWYTGQFVKIKKYSPEKKALVLDNVLTIALASFIVFFLFYICLYIFLDNAFIRFKSGGSFEGMLFLQTFAEKMDYWILAIEGGIILIFNVVTFTLGKISIAKRENFVS
;
A
#
# COMPACT_ATOMS: atom_id res chain seq x y z
N MET A 1 -2.95 -3.14 3.34
CA MET A 1 -1.75 -3.14 4.22
C MET A 1 -0.41 -3.21 3.45
N LEU A 2 -0.24 -4.08 2.45
CA LEU A 2 1.04 -4.21 1.70
C LEU A 2 1.45 -2.95 0.93
N VAL A 3 0.50 -2.19 0.38
CA VAL A 3 0.78 -0.90 -0.28
C VAL A 3 1.39 0.11 0.69
N VAL A 4 0.94 0.13 1.94
CA VAL A 4 1.47 1.01 2.98
C VAL A 4 2.92 0.64 3.33
N ALA A 5 3.23 -0.65 3.39
CA ALA A 5 4.60 -1.14 3.62
C ALA A 5 5.54 -0.87 2.43
N SER A 6 5.00 -0.63 1.22
CA SER A 6 5.83 -0.44 0.03
C SER A 6 6.70 0.80 0.07
N ILE A 7 6.16 1.93 0.54
CA ILE A 7 6.89 3.20 0.62
C ILE A 7 8.12 3.11 1.54
N PRO A 8 8.02 2.66 2.80
CA PRO A 8 9.20 2.54 3.66
C PRO A 8 10.20 1.50 3.14
N ILE A 9 9.75 0.37 2.57
CA ILE A 9 10.66 -0.61 1.94
C ILE A 9 11.40 0.02 0.77
N HIS A 10 10.69 0.78 -0.07
CA HIS A 10 11.27 1.47 -1.22
C HIS A 10 12.32 2.49 -0.78
N ILE A 11 12.01 3.33 0.20
CA ILE A 11 12.94 4.32 0.76
C ILE A 11 14.16 3.62 1.36
N ALA A 12 13.95 2.56 2.15
CA ALA A 12 15.04 1.80 2.74
C ALA A 12 15.96 1.24 1.65
N SER A 13 15.42 0.74 0.53
CA SER A 13 16.20 0.24 -0.60
C SER A 13 17.05 1.31 -1.30
N ILE A 14 16.60 2.57 -1.26
CA ILE A 14 17.37 3.72 -1.77
C ILE A 14 18.42 4.14 -0.74
N VAL A 15 18.09 4.20 0.54
CA VAL A 15 19.02 4.64 1.60
C VAL A 15 20.20 3.68 1.77
N SER A 16 19.98 2.38 1.53
CA SER A 16 20.98 1.32 1.70
C SER A 16 21.94 1.16 0.51
N ASP A 17 21.93 2.11 -0.43
CA ASP A 17 22.82 2.12 -1.59
C ASP A 17 24.29 2.46 -1.24
N SER A 18 25.19 2.14 -2.17
CA SER A 18 26.63 2.42 -2.05
C SER A 18 27.00 3.87 -2.37
N GLU A 19 28.23 4.27 -2.05
CA GLU A 19 28.73 5.61 -2.36
C GLU A 19 28.77 5.90 -3.87
N GLU A 20 29.23 4.93 -4.65
CA GLU A 20 29.45 5.04 -6.10
C GLU A 20 28.15 5.40 -6.86
N ILE A 21 27.00 5.00 -6.33
CA ILE A 21 25.71 5.20 -7.00
C ILE A 21 25.22 6.65 -6.95
N VAL A 22 25.81 7.50 -6.10
CA VAL A 22 25.48 8.93 -6.03
C VAL A 22 25.73 9.62 -7.37
N GLU A 23 26.80 9.25 -8.09
CA GLU A 23 27.07 9.80 -9.42
C GLU A 23 26.02 9.34 -10.45
N TYR A 24 25.58 8.10 -10.38
CA TYR A 24 24.50 7.59 -11.24
C TYR A 24 23.13 8.22 -10.96
N TRP A 25 22.89 8.67 -9.72
CA TRP A 25 21.69 9.44 -9.38
C TRP A 25 21.68 10.84 -10.00
N LYS A 26 22.85 11.42 -10.34
CA LYS A 26 22.93 12.71 -11.04
C LYS A 26 22.55 12.57 -12.52
N ASP A 27 22.93 11.47 -13.15
CA ASP A 27 22.60 11.19 -14.55
C ASP A 27 21.11 10.80 -14.72
N LYS A 28 20.41 11.45 -15.66
CA LYS A 28 18.96 11.28 -15.85
C LYS A 28 18.59 9.89 -16.38
N ASP A 29 19.42 9.27 -17.22
CA ASP A 29 19.10 7.99 -17.85
C ASP A 29 19.47 6.82 -16.94
N PHE A 30 20.60 6.91 -16.23
CA PHE A 30 20.93 5.94 -15.18
C PHE A 30 19.95 6.00 -14.01
N ARG A 31 19.51 7.18 -13.59
CA ARG A 31 18.51 7.34 -12.53
C ARG A 31 17.21 6.59 -12.82
N LYS A 32 16.67 6.67 -14.04
CA LYS A 32 15.46 5.93 -14.42
C LYS A 32 15.65 4.43 -14.23
N LYS A 33 16.81 3.92 -14.64
CA LYS A 33 17.17 2.50 -14.50
C LYS A 33 17.24 2.09 -13.02
N ILE A 34 17.92 2.87 -12.18
CA ILE A 34 18.02 2.63 -10.75
C ILE A 34 16.62 2.59 -10.11
N ILE A 35 15.77 3.58 -10.41
CA ILE A 35 14.41 3.63 -9.85
C ILE A 35 13.63 2.36 -10.23
N ILE A 36 13.69 1.94 -11.50
CA ILE A 36 13.02 0.72 -11.96
C ILE A 36 13.55 -0.51 -11.22
N GLU A 37 14.87 -0.67 -11.08
CA GLU A 37 15.49 -1.77 -10.33
C GLU A 37 15.03 -1.78 -8.86
N LYS A 38 14.97 -0.62 -8.20
CA LYS A 38 14.49 -0.49 -6.82
C LYS A 38 13.00 -0.79 -6.68
N LEU A 39 12.18 -0.46 -7.69
CA LEU A 39 10.76 -0.83 -7.74
C LEU A 39 10.57 -2.35 -7.85
N PHE A 40 11.35 -3.02 -8.71
CA PHE A 40 11.35 -4.48 -8.81
C PHE A 40 11.77 -5.13 -7.49
N TYR A 41 12.85 -4.65 -6.87
CA TYR A 41 13.30 -5.14 -5.57
C TYR A 41 12.23 -4.96 -4.48
N THR A 42 11.59 -3.79 -4.43
CA THR A 42 10.51 -3.51 -3.49
C THR A 42 9.33 -4.46 -3.69
N THR A 43 8.96 -4.71 -4.95
CA THR A 43 7.90 -5.66 -5.31
C THR A 43 8.23 -7.08 -4.87
N TYR A 44 9.48 -7.51 -5.09
CA TYR A 44 9.96 -8.81 -4.65
C TYR A 44 9.86 -8.96 -3.12
N GLN A 45 10.30 -7.96 -2.36
CA GLN A 45 10.20 -7.95 -0.89
C GLN A 45 8.75 -8.02 -0.41
N ILE A 46 7.85 -7.26 -1.03
CA ILE A 46 6.42 -7.30 -0.70
C ILE A 46 5.81 -8.66 -1.02
N ALA A 47 6.19 -9.27 -2.15
CA ALA A 47 5.74 -10.61 -2.51
C ALA A 47 6.20 -11.65 -1.49
N GLN A 48 7.44 -11.54 -0.97
CA GLN A 48 7.92 -12.41 0.11
C GLN A 48 7.09 -12.24 1.39
N ILE A 49 6.81 -11.00 1.81
CA ILE A 49 5.96 -10.71 2.98
C ILE A 49 4.57 -11.30 2.77
N PHE A 50 3.98 -11.14 1.58
CA PHE A 50 2.69 -11.72 1.24
C PHE A 50 2.70 -13.25 1.33
N LEU A 51 3.71 -13.91 0.75
CA LEU A 51 3.83 -15.38 0.79
C LEU A 51 3.99 -15.90 2.22
N ILE A 52 4.83 -15.25 3.04
CA ILE A 52 4.98 -15.58 4.45
C ILE A 52 3.64 -15.42 5.18
N SER A 53 2.93 -14.31 4.93
CA SER A 53 1.62 -14.06 5.53
C SER A 53 0.60 -15.12 5.14
N LEU A 54 0.63 -15.59 3.90
CA LEU A 54 -0.24 -16.65 3.39
C LEU A 54 0.08 -18.00 4.04
N VAL A 55 1.35 -18.34 4.23
CA VAL A 55 1.77 -19.55 4.96
C VAL A 55 1.30 -19.49 6.40
N VAL A 56 1.55 -18.37 7.10
CA VAL A 56 1.11 -18.17 8.49
C VAL A 56 -0.40 -18.31 8.60
N PHE A 57 -1.16 -17.62 7.75
CA PHE A 57 -2.62 -17.70 7.73
C PHE A 57 -3.13 -19.13 7.47
N SER A 58 -2.50 -19.84 6.51
CA SER A 58 -2.85 -21.23 6.21
C SER A 58 -2.61 -22.15 7.41
N LEU A 59 -1.49 -21.97 8.13
CA LEU A 59 -1.21 -22.71 9.36
C LEU A 59 -2.24 -22.41 10.46
N TYR A 60 -2.61 -21.13 10.65
CA TYR A 60 -3.68 -20.75 11.59
C TYR A 60 -5.02 -21.43 11.26
N HIS A 61 -5.37 -21.49 9.97
CA HIS A 61 -6.59 -22.15 9.54
C HIS A 61 -6.53 -23.67 9.74
N LEU A 62 -5.45 -24.33 9.33
CA LEU A 62 -5.27 -25.79 9.43
C LEU A 62 -5.17 -26.30 10.87
N THR A 63 -4.63 -25.50 11.79
CA THR A 63 -4.51 -25.85 13.22
C THR A 63 -5.84 -25.72 13.98
N GLY A 64 -6.90 -25.22 13.34
CA GLY A 64 -8.18 -24.97 13.99
C GLY A 64 -8.16 -23.80 14.98
N LEU A 65 -7.04 -23.07 15.09
CA LEU A 65 -6.91 -21.90 15.95
C LEU A 65 -7.91 -20.81 15.56
N VAL A 66 -8.18 -20.63 14.26
CA VAL A 66 -9.23 -19.71 13.78
C VAL A 66 -10.59 -20.11 14.35
N ASN A 67 -10.94 -21.39 14.28
CA ASN A 67 -12.21 -21.89 14.84
C ASN A 67 -12.28 -21.76 16.37
N TYR A 68 -11.15 -21.96 17.07
CA TYR A 68 -11.06 -21.75 18.52
C TYR A 68 -11.27 -20.28 18.91
N TRP A 69 -10.71 -19.33 18.15
CA TRP A 69 -10.90 -17.90 18.40
C TRP A 69 -12.34 -17.47 18.09
N ASP A 70 -12.89 -17.92 16.96
CA ASP A 70 -14.28 -17.65 16.54
C ASP A 70 -15.34 -18.21 17.50
N THR A 71 -15.01 -19.26 18.27
CA THR A 71 -15.94 -19.92 19.21
C THR A 71 -15.64 -19.67 20.68
N SER A 72 -14.52 -19.01 21.01
CA SER A 72 -14.18 -18.69 22.39
C SER A 72 -15.02 -17.53 22.94
N GLU A 73 -15.58 -17.70 24.14
CA GLU A 73 -16.31 -16.65 24.87
C GLU A 73 -15.45 -15.43 25.23
N LEU A 74 -14.13 -15.50 25.00
CA LEU A 74 -13.19 -14.38 25.17
C LEU A 74 -13.41 -13.27 24.15
N PHE A 75 -14.05 -13.56 23.01
CA PHE A 75 -14.35 -12.58 21.97
C PHE A 75 -15.76 -12.78 21.40
N PRO A 76 -16.83 -12.46 22.16
CA PRO A 76 -18.22 -12.76 21.82
C PRO A 76 -18.76 -12.02 20.57
N ASN A 77 -17.97 -11.12 19.99
CA ASN A 77 -18.31 -10.33 18.81
C ASN A 77 -17.52 -10.72 17.54
N ILE A 78 -16.78 -11.85 17.55
CA ILE A 78 -16.18 -12.35 16.32
C ILE A 78 -17.29 -12.96 15.46
N ILE A 79 -17.69 -12.19 14.45
CA ILE A 79 -18.78 -12.54 13.57
C ILE A 79 -18.40 -13.81 12.81
N SER A 80 -19.14 -14.90 13.03
CA SER A 80 -18.97 -16.15 12.26
C SER A 80 -18.98 -15.82 10.77
N SER A 81 -17.87 -16.11 10.09
CA SER A 81 -17.59 -15.68 8.72
C SER A 81 -18.44 -16.43 7.68
N LYS A 82 -19.74 -16.16 7.62
CA LYS A 82 -20.60 -16.53 6.49
C LYS A 82 -20.46 -15.53 5.34
N PHE A 83 -19.24 -15.07 5.06
CA PHE A 83 -18.98 -14.19 3.93
C PHE A 83 -18.87 -15.03 2.66
N GLN A 84 -19.92 -15.01 1.83
CA GLN A 84 -19.91 -15.60 0.50
C GLN A 84 -20.19 -14.49 -0.52
N PRO A 85 -19.16 -14.00 -1.24
CA PRO A 85 -19.35 -13.00 -2.27
C PRO A 85 -20.07 -13.62 -3.47
N THR A 86 -20.95 -12.84 -4.10
CA THR A 86 -21.49 -13.16 -5.43
C THR A 86 -20.37 -13.10 -6.48
N ALA A 87 -20.62 -13.64 -7.67
CA ALA A 87 -19.62 -13.60 -8.76
C ALA A 87 -19.18 -12.16 -9.12
N ILE A 88 -20.09 -11.19 -9.07
CA ILE A 88 -19.80 -9.78 -9.36
C ILE A 88 -18.92 -9.18 -8.24
N GLU A 89 -19.23 -9.46 -6.98
CA GLU A 89 -18.46 -9.00 -5.83
C GLU A 89 -17.05 -9.61 -5.82
N ALA A 90 -16.93 -10.90 -6.16
CA ALA A 90 -15.64 -11.55 -6.30
C ALA A 90 -14.79 -10.89 -7.40
N LEU A 91 -15.39 -10.58 -8.55
CA LEU A 91 -14.69 -9.88 -9.63
C LEU A 91 -14.23 -8.48 -9.21
N LEU A 92 -15.07 -7.74 -8.48
CA LEU A 92 -14.74 -6.41 -7.97
C LEU A 92 -13.62 -6.47 -6.92
N LEU A 93 -13.67 -7.43 -5.99
CA LEU A 93 -12.61 -7.66 -5.00
C LEU A 93 -11.26 -7.96 -5.67
N VAL A 94 -11.25 -8.88 -6.64
CA VAL A 94 -10.04 -9.20 -7.41
C VAL A 94 -9.52 -7.97 -8.14
N SER A 95 -10.41 -7.15 -8.71
CA SER A 95 -10.04 -5.90 -9.38
C SER A 95 -9.40 -4.90 -8.41
N VAL A 96 -9.99 -4.71 -7.22
CA VAL A 96 -9.44 -3.86 -6.15
C VAL A 96 -8.06 -4.35 -5.72
N TRP A 97 -7.86 -5.66 -5.60
CA TRP A 97 -6.56 -6.24 -5.25
C TRP A 97 -5.50 -6.01 -6.33
N ILE A 98 -5.84 -6.21 -7.60
CA ILE A 98 -4.93 -5.93 -8.72
C ILE A 98 -4.57 -4.44 -8.76
N LEU A 99 -5.57 -3.56 -8.65
CA LEU A 99 -5.35 -2.11 -8.64
C LEU A 99 -4.48 -1.67 -7.46
N SER A 100 -4.69 -2.27 -6.28
CA SER A 100 -3.85 -2.04 -5.10
C SER A 100 -2.41 -2.53 -5.30
N ALA A 101 -2.22 -3.68 -5.96
CA ALA A 101 -0.89 -4.17 -6.29
C ALA A 101 -0.17 -3.22 -7.27
N ILE A 102 -0.89 -2.65 -8.24
CA ILE A 102 -0.37 -1.61 -9.13
C ILE A 102 0.00 -0.35 -8.32
N SER A 103 -0.75 -0.01 -7.27
CA SER A 103 -0.46 1.15 -6.41
C SER A 103 0.88 1.09 -5.68
N ILE A 104 1.43 -0.10 -5.45
CA ILE A 104 2.80 -0.25 -4.94
C ILE A 104 3.79 0.47 -5.86
N TRP A 105 3.63 0.29 -7.18
CA TRP A 105 4.53 0.82 -8.19
C TRP A 105 4.29 2.30 -8.42
N THR A 106 3.04 2.69 -8.66
CA THR A 106 2.69 4.08 -9.01
C THR A 106 2.94 5.03 -7.83
N ALA A 107 2.63 4.60 -6.59
CA ALA A 107 2.92 5.39 -5.40
C ALA A 107 4.42 5.53 -5.18
N SER A 108 5.18 4.44 -5.26
CA SER A 108 6.65 4.49 -5.08
C SER A 108 7.34 5.34 -6.16
N LEU A 109 6.89 5.25 -7.41
CA LEU A 109 7.38 6.07 -8.52
C LEU A 109 7.12 7.55 -8.29
N TRP A 110 5.87 7.90 -7.93
CA TRP A 110 5.49 9.26 -7.57
C TRP A 110 6.30 9.79 -6.41
N TYR A 111 6.40 8.98 -5.35
CA TYR A 111 7.09 9.32 -4.13
C TYR A 111 8.56 9.65 -4.36
N THR A 112 9.26 8.77 -5.11
CA THR A 112 10.66 8.98 -5.47
C THR A 112 10.84 10.20 -6.36
N GLY A 113 9.96 10.40 -7.35
CA GLY A 113 10.01 11.57 -8.22
C GLY A 113 9.89 12.90 -7.46
N GLN A 114 8.98 12.97 -6.50
CA GLN A 114 8.62 14.21 -5.81
C GLN A 114 9.51 14.50 -4.59
N PHE A 115 9.79 13.50 -3.75
CA PHE A 115 10.28 13.74 -2.40
C PHE A 115 11.71 13.27 -2.16
N VAL A 116 12.18 12.26 -2.90
CA VAL A 116 13.53 11.72 -2.70
C VAL A 116 14.56 12.71 -3.24
N LYS A 117 15.45 13.18 -2.37
CA LYS A 117 16.60 14.01 -2.71
C LYS A 117 17.79 13.52 -1.90
N ILE A 118 18.88 13.15 -2.55
CA ILE A 118 20.08 12.62 -1.89
C ILE A 118 20.98 13.81 -1.56
N LYS A 119 21.35 13.93 -0.28
CA LYS A 119 22.25 14.98 0.20
C LYS A 119 23.71 14.58 0.07
N LYS A 120 24.05 13.40 0.58
CA LYS A 120 25.41 12.84 0.54
C LYS A 120 25.39 11.37 0.93
N TYR A 121 26.47 10.67 0.66
CA TYR A 121 26.76 9.40 1.32
C TYR A 121 27.34 9.64 2.73
N SER A 122 26.98 8.80 3.69
CA SER A 122 27.56 8.76 5.03
C SER A 122 28.40 7.50 5.20
N PRO A 123 29.74 7.59 5.20
CA PRO A 123 30.62 6.43 5.38
C PRO A 123 30.40 5.74 6.74
N GLU A 124 30.14 6.52 7.79
CA GLU A 124 29.88 6.01 9.15
C GLU A 124 28.62 5.12 9.20
N LYS A 125 27.54 5.56 8.55
CA LYS A 125 26.27 4.82 8.51
C LYS A 125 26.19 3.83 7.35
N LYS A 126 27.16 3.87 6.44
CA LYS A 126 27.16 3.16 5.14
C LYS A 126 25.84 3.34 4.38
N ALA A 127 25.34 4.57 4.33
CA ALA A 127 24.00 4.87 3.83
C ALA A 127 23.93 6.25 3.15
N LEU A 128 23.00 6.38 2.20
CA LEU A 128 22.64 7.67 1.61
C LEU A 128 21.81 8.50 2.59
N VAL A 129 22.26 9.73 2.82
CA VAL A 129 21.53 10.72 3.62
C VAL A 129 20.55 11.43 2.70
N LEU A 130 19.25 11.29 2.97
CA LEU A 130 18.22 12.03 2.26
C LEU A 130 18.10 13.45 2.81
N ASP A 131 17.89 14.40 1.90
CA ASP A 131 17.52 15.77 2.22
C ASP A 131 16.04 15.82 2.63
N ASN A 132 15.70 16.74 3.52
CA ASN A 132 14.32 17.02 3.95
C ASN A 132 13.48 15.79 4.37
N VAL A 133 14.01 15.00 5.31
CA VAL A 133 13.37 13.77 5.86
C VAL A 133 11.96 14.02 6.41
N LEU A 134 11.67 15.23 6.92
CA LEU A 134 10.33 15.57 7.40
C LEU A 134 9.29 15.55 6.28
N THR A 135 9.62 16.08 5.11
CA THR A 135 8.73 16.08 3.94
C THR A 135 8.48 14.65 3.45
N ILE A 136 9.53 13.82 3.46
CA ILE A 136 9.46 12.38 3.19
C ILE A 136 8.49 11.69 4.17
N ALA A 137 8.61 11.94 5.47
CA ALA A 137 7.73 11.37 6.48
C ALA A 137 6.25 11.81 6.29
N LEU A 138 6.00 13.09 6.05
CA LEU A 138 4.66 13.63 5.81
C LEU A 138 4.02 13.05 4.53
N ALA A 139 4.79 12.95 3.45
CA ALA A 139 4.30 12.32 2.22
C ALA A 139 3.96 10.83 2.43
N SER A 140 4.74 10.12 3.24
CA SER A 140 4.46 8.72 3.60
C SER A 140 3.17 8.61 4.40
N PHE A 141 2.91 9.57 5.30
CA PHE A 141 1.69 9.64 6.06
C PHE A 141 0.45 9.84 5.18
N ILE A 142 0.54 10.61 4.09
CA ILE A 142 -0.58 10.77 3.14
C ILE A 142 -0.93 9.44 2.46
N VAL A 143 0.08 8.69 2.01
CA VAL A 143 -0.15 7.35 1.40
C VAL A 143 -0.71 6.38 2.44
N PHE A 144 -0.20 6.43 3.67
CA PHE A 144 -0.75 5.68 4.80
C PHE A 144 -2.23 6.01 5.04
N PHE A 145 -2.57 7.30 5.14
CA PHE A 145 -3.93 7.75 5.40
C PHE A 145 -4.90 7.26 4.33
N LEU A 146 -4.53 7.38 3.05
CA LEU A 146 -5.38 6.89 1.96
C LEU A 146 -5.59 5.37 2.02
N PHE A 147 -4.51 4.58 2.04
CA PHE A 147 -4.62 3.12 1.92
C PHE A 147 -5.04 2.41 3.20
N TYR A 148 -4.69 2.96 4.37
CA TYR A 148 -5.03 2.34 5.64
C TYR A 148 -6.34 2.89 6.21
N ILE A 149 -6.53 4.20 6.22
CA ILE A 149 -7.72 4.79 6.82
C ILE A 149 -8.87 4.77 5.82
N CYS A 150 -8.73 5.42 4.65
CA CYS A 150 -9.84 5.55 3.72
C CYS A 150 -10.26 4.23 3.04
N LEU A 151 -9.32 3.43 2.56
CA LEU A 151 -9.67 2.18 1.86
C LEU A 151 -9.96 1.06 2.87
N TYR A 152 -8.99 0.71 3.72
CA TYR A 152 -9.13 -0.42 4.63
C TYR A 152 -10.09 -0.17 5.82
N ILE A 153 -9.88 0.91 6.60
CA ILE A 153 -10.72 1.14 7.79
C ILE A 153 -12.15 1.51 7.42
N PHE A 154 -12.34 2.29 6.36
CA PHE A 154 -13.67 2.75 5.97
C PHE A 154 -14.35 1.81 4.96
N LEU A 155 -13.80 1.61 3.77
CA LEU A 155 -14.52 0.93 2.68
C LEU A 155 -14.52 -0.61 2.83
N ASP A 156 -13.35 -1.23 3.04
CA ASP A 156 -13.25 -2.69 3.23
C ASP A 156 -14.08 -3.15 4.44
N ASN A 157 -13.89 -2.49 5.60
CA ASN A 157 -14.65 -2.82 6.80
C ASN A 157 -16.14 -2.53 6.66
N ALA A 158 -16.54 -1.46 5.96
CA ALA A 158 -17.97 -1.20 5.74
C ALA A 158 -18.60 -2.29 4.89
N PHE A 159 -17.92 -2.74 3.83
CA PHE A 159 -18.37 -3.83 3.00
C PHE A 159 -18.47 -5.16 3.78
N ILE A 160 -17.43 -5.52 4.54
CA ILE A 160 -17.40 -6.75 5.35
C ILE A 160 -18.50 -6.71 6.41
N ARG A 161 -18.62 -5.63 7.19
CA ARG A 161 -19.62 -5.49 8.26
C ARG A 161 -21.04 -5.53 7.74
N PHE A 162 -21.30 -4.90 6.58
CA PHE A 162 -22.59 -4.96 5.93
C PHE A 162 -22.95 -6.40 5.54
N LYS A 163 -22.02 -7.11 4.88
CA LYS A 163 -22.25 -8.49 4.44
C LYS A 163 -22.38 -9.49 5.57
N SER A 164 -21.79 -9.19 6.72
CA SER A 164 -21.83 -10.05 7.90
C SER A 164 -23.01 -9.73 8.84
N GLY A 165 -23.90 -8.80 8.49
CA GLY A 165 -25.04 -8.40 9.31
C GLY A 165 -24.65 -7.71 10.64
N GLY A 166 -23.47 -7.08 10.68
CA GLY A 166 -22.93 -6.46 11.89
C GLY A 166 -23.57 -5.10 12.20
N SER A 167 -23.57 -4.72 13.49
CA SER A 167 -23.95 -3.37 13.93
C SER A 167 -22.86 -2.34 13.59
N PHE A 168 -23.27 -1.17 13.13
CA PHE A 168 -22.44 0.01 12.90
C PHE A 168 -22.57 1.02 14.05
N GLU A 169 -22.69 0.56 15.29
CA GLU A 169 -22.73 1.45 16.47
C GLU A 169 -21.60 2.50 16.40
N GLY A 170 -21.98 3.78 16.31
CA GLY A 170 -21.07 4.93 16.17
C GLY A 170 -20.79 5.41 14.74
N MET A 171 -21.22 4.68 13.70
CA MET A 171 -20.99 5.04 12.27
C MET A 171 -22.26 4.88 11.41
N LEU A 172 -23.37 5.51 11.85
CA LEU A 172 -24.68 5.55 11.16
C LEU A 172 -24.59 5.94 9.67
N PHE A 173 -23.63 6.79 9.31
CA PHE A 173 -23.38 7.17 7.91
C PHE A 173 -22.92 5.97 7.07
N LEU A 174 -22.01 5.14 7.59
CA LEU A 174 -21.52 3.96 6.87
C LEU A 174 -22.61 2.89 6.73
N GLN A 175 -23.46 2.74 7.75
CA GLN A 175 -24.62 1.86 7.69
C GLN A 175 -25.59 2.28 6.57
N THR A 176 -25.98 3.55 6.58
CA THR A 176 -26.92 4.12 5.59
C THR A 176 -26.35 4.05 4.17
N PHE A 177 -25.03 4.21 4.03
CA PHE A 177 -24.33 4.10 2.75
C PHE A 177 -24.29 2.65 2.27
N ALA A 178 -23.88 1.70 3.12
CA ALA A 178 -23.76 0.29 2.76
C ALA A 178 -25.12 -0.37 2.46
N GLU A 179 -26.16 -0.04 3.22
CA GLU A 179 -27.53 -0.53 2.99
C GLU A 179 -28.12 -0.10 1.64
N LYS A 180 -27.62 1.00 1.04
CA LYS A 180 -28.09 1.50 -0.25
C LYS A 180 -27.20 1.09 -1.43
N MET A 181 -25.96 0.65 -1.17
CA MET A 181 -24.88 0.58 -2.15
C MET A 181 -23.94 -0.62 -1.91
N ASP A 182 -24.53 -1.79 -1.72
CA ASP A 182 -23.89 -3.08 -1.41
C ASP A 182 -22.62 -3.42 -2.22
N TYR A 183 -22.71 -3.67 -3.53
CA TYR A 183 -21.52 -3.93 -4.36
C TYR A 183 -20.87 -2.64 -4.88
N TRP A 184 -21.59 -1.52 -4.80
CA TRP A 184 -21.11 -0.20 -5.21
C TRP A 184 -19.97 0.31 -4.34
N ILE A 185 -19.88 -0.10 -3.06
CA ILE A 185 -18.72 0.19 -2.21
C ILE A 185 -17.42 -0.27 -2.88
N LEU A 186 -17.37 -1.52 -3.37
CA LEU A 186 -16.19 -2.06 -4.05
C LEU A 186 -15.90 -1.34 -5.38
N ALA A 187 -16.94 -0.94 -6.11
CA ALA A 187 -16.78 -0.17 -7.34
C ALA A 187 -16.21 1.23 -7.08
N ILE A 188 -16.68 1.90 -6.02
CA ILE A 188 -16.17 3.21 -5.58
C ILE A 188 -14.73 3.09 -5.11
N GLU A 189 -14.42 2.06 -4.32
CA GLU A 189 -13.07 1.78 -3.88
C GLU A 189 -12.12 1.57 -5.07
N GLY A 190 -12.49 0.70 -6.01
CA GLY A 190 -11.74 0.49 -7.25
C GLY A 190 -11.55 1.78 -8.05
N GLY A 191 -12.58 2.62 -8.12
CA GLY A 191 -12.52 3.93 -8.76
C GLY A 191 -11.52 4.88 -8.09
N ILE A 192 -11.51 4.96 -6.76
CA ILE A 192 -10.56 5.78 -5.99
C ILE A 192 -9.13 5.29 -6.24
N ILE A 193 -8.88 3.98 -6.17
CA ILE A 193 -7.56 3.40 -6.39
C ILE A 193 -7.11 3.63 -7.84
N LEU A 194 -8.01 3.52 -8.82
CA LEU A 194 -7.70 3.80 -10.22
C LEU A 194 -7.29 5.26 -10.42
N ILE A 195 -8.06 6.22 -9.89
CA ILE A 195 -7.73 7.65 -9.96
C ILE A 195 -6.37 7.89 -9.31
N PHE A 196 -6.14 7.33 -8.12
CA PHE A 196 -4.87 7.44 -7.42
C PHE A 196 -3.71 6.90 -8.28
N ASN A 197 -3.87 5.73 -8.89
CA ASN A 197 -2.87 5.12 -9.78
C ASN A 197 -2.54 6.01 -10.98
N VAL A 198 -3.56 6.55 -11.66
CA VAL A 198 -3.38 7.43 -12.82
C VAL A 198 -2.63 8.71 -12.42
N VAL A 199 -3.04 9.34 -11.32
CA VAL A 199 -2.45 10.59 -10.82
C VAL A 199 -1.00 10.35 -10.42
N THR A 200 -0.74 9.36 -9.57
CA THR A 200 0.62 9.08 -9.08
C THR A 200 1.56 8.63 -10.19
N PHE A 201 1.12 7.76 -11.10
CA PHE A 201 1.93 7.38 -12.25
C PHE A 201 2.31 8.58 -13.12
N THR A 202 1.33 9.42 -13.46
CA THR A 202 1.53 10.59 -14.33
C THR A 202 2.47 11.59 -13.69
N LEU A 203 2.21 11.96 -12.43
CA LEU A 203 3.04 12.91 -11.70
C LEU A 203 4.44 12.36 -11.44
N GLY A 204 4.57 11.07 -11.10
CA GLY A 204 5.86 10.41 -10.89
C GLY A 204 6.72 10.40 -12.15
N LYS A 205 6.14 10.00 -13.29
CA LYS A 205 6.84 10.01 -14.58
C LYS A 205 7.32 11.41 -14.96
N ILE A 206 6.48 12.43 -14.81
CA ILE A 206 6.84 13.82 -15.11
C ILE A 206 7.99 14.28 -14.22
N SER A 207 7.92 14.02 -12.91
CA SER A 207 8.93 14.48 -11.96
C SER A 207 10.28 13.80 -12.17
N ILE A 208 10.31 12.49 -12.41
CA ILE A 208 11.55 11.77 -12.69
C ILE A 208 12.20 12.28 -13.98
N ALA A 209 11.40 12.58 -15.01
CA ALA A 209 11.91 13.04 -16.30
C ALA A 209 12.45 14.48 -16.26
N LYS A 210 11.79 15.38 -15.52
CA LYS A 210 12.08 16.82 -15.56
C LYS A 210 13.03 17.29 -14.46
N ARG A 211 13.10 16.59 -13.34
CA ARG A 211 13.82 17.09 -12.16
C ARG A 211 15.32 16.85 -12.27
N GLU A 212 16.10 17.89 -11.99
CA GLU A 212 17.57 17.88 -12.13
C GLU A 212 18.28 17.78 -10.78
N ASN A 213 17.62 18.17 -9.69
CA ASN A 213 18.19 18.26 -8.35
C ASN A 213 17.88 17.02 -7.47
N PHE A 214 18.07 15.83 -8.03
CA PHE A 214 17.95 14.59 -7.25
C PHE A 214 19.12 14.38 -6.28
N VAL A 215 20.26 14.98 -6.58
CA VAL A 215 21.41 15.10 -5.67
C VAL A 215 21.60 16.58 -5.38
N SER A 216 21.75 16.95 -4.10
CA SER A 216 21.93 18.35 -3.66
C SER A 216 23.38 18.72 -3.44
#